data_AF-A0A9W8IV59-F1
#
_entry.id   AF-A0A9W8IV59-F1
#
_cell.length_a   1.000
_cell.length_b   1.000
_cell.length_c   1.000
_cell.angle_alpha   90.00
_cell.angle_beta   90.00
_cell.angle_gamma   90.00
#
_symmetry.space_group_name_H-M   'P 1'
#
loop_
_entity.id
_entity.type
_entity.pdbx_description
1 polymer ?
#
loop_
_entity_poly.entity_id
_entity_poly.type
_entity_poly.pdbx_seq_one_letter_code
_entity_poly.pdbx_strand_id
1 'polypeptide(L)'
;MGSKPGPSKQGAASGSKTRVEVVVPPAHAGANADHRLANTVGQLDTRMRQLEAKMDSMALGFAHSSFVLSNSQQSVAELCRRLDIACAAGERRFTAMKEARENLVVAVEELRKGKESVANNAPVMHLIERHIDSCEQMAGVVNTLSKHVITTVTELGASTEALATALGTTVEESSLQS
;
A
#
# COMPACT_ATOMS: atom_id res chain seq x y z
N MET A 1 -84.86 15.61 -73.00
CA MET A 1 -85.87 16.62 -72.60
C MET A 1 -86.80 15.98 -71.58
N GLY A 2 -86.95 16.59 -70.39
CA GLY A 2 -88.01 16.29 -69.38
C GLY A 2 -88.00 14.88 -68.77
N SER A 3 -88.31 14.62 -67.51
CA SER A 3 -89.08 15.39 -66.52
C SER A 3 -88.81 14.87 -65.09
N LYS A 4 -88.93 15.79 -64.12
CA LYS A 4 -89.21 15.63 -62.66
C LYS A 4 -90.58 14.90 -62.42
N PRO A 5 -91.14 14.71 -61.19
CA PRO A 5 -90.82 15.20 -59.83
C PRO A 5 -90.99 14.18 -58.65
N GLY A 6 -90.67 14.62 -57.39
CA GLY A 6 -90.95 13.91 -56.11
C GLY A 6 -92.44 13.94 -55.68
N PRO A 7 -92.85 13.87 -54.37
CA PRO A 7 -92.08 13.97 -53.12
C PRO A 7 -92.56 13.08 -51.92
N SER A 8 -91.89 13.27 -50.76
CA SER A 8 -92.41 13.35 -49.38
C SER A 8 -92.98 12.15 -48.56
N LYS A 9 -92.28 11.92 -47.43
CA LYS A 9 -92.71 11.92 -46.00
C LYS A 9 -92.93 10.60 -45.22
N GLN A 10 -92.24 10.60 -44.06
CA GLN A 10 -92.62 10.16 -42.71
C GLN A 10 -92.57 8.68 -42.33
N GLY A 11 -92.05 8.43 -41.12
CA GLY A 11 -92.40 7.25 -40.31
C GLY A 11 -91.22 6.63 -39.59
N ALA A 12 -91.31 6.50 -38.27
CA ALA A 12 -90.19 6.29 -37.37
C ALA A 12 -90.00 4.82 -36.93
N ALA A 13 -88.76 4.56 -36.48
CA ALA A 13 -88.34 3.64 -35.41
C ALA A 13 -88.61 2.13 -35.55
N SER A 14 -87.52 1.35 -35.45
CA SER A 14 -87.14 0.66 -34.20
C SER A 14 -86.55 -0.73 -34.48
N GLY A 15 -85.33 -0.95 -33.98
CA GLY A 15 -84.81 -2.29 -33.69
C GLY A 15 -83.87 -2.90 -34.73
N SER A 16 -82.60 -2.50 -34.71
CA SER A 16 -81.53 -3.39 -35.20
C SER A 16 -80.39 -3.38 -34.18
N LYS A 17 -80.21 -4.52 -33.51
CA LYS A 17 -79.23 -4.72 -32.44
C LYS A 17 -77.82 -4.70 -33.04
N THR A 18 -77.08 -3.61 -32.85
CA THR A 18 -75.63 -3.60 -33.07
C THR A 18 -74.99 -4.48 -31.98
N ARG A 19 -74.52 -5.66 -32.38
CA ARG A 19 -73.73 -6.53 -31.52
C ARG A 19 -72.39 -5.83 -31.26
N VAL A 20 -72.18 -5.36 -30.04
CA VAL A 20 -70.86 -4.90 -29.59
C VAL A 20 -70.00 -6.15 -29.44
N GLU A 21 -69.05 -6.36 -30.35
CA GLU A 21 -67.93 -7.25 -30.09
C GLU A 21 -67.09 -6.60 -28.99
N VAL A 22 -67.18 -7.14 -27.78
CA VAL A 22 -66.21 -6.87 -26.73
C VAL A 22 -64.91 -7.54 -27.19
N VAL A 23 -64.02 -6.76 -27.79
CA VAL A 23 -62.63 -7.14 -27.97
C VAL A 23 -62.02 -7.20 -26.57
N VAL A 24 -62.00 -8.40 -25.98
CA VAL A 24 -61.20 -8.69 -24.80
C VAL A 24 -59.74 -8.52 -25.23
N PRO A 25 -58.96 -7.58 -24.64
CA PRO A 25 -57.54 -7.51 -24.93
C PRO A 25 -56.89 -8.85 -24.56
N PRO A 26 -55.99 -9.40 -25.39
CA PRO A 26 -55.39 -10.70 -25.12
C PRO A 26 -54.70 -10.67 -23.75
N ALA A 27 -55.08 -11.59 -22.86
CA ALA A 27 -54.58 -11.74 -21.49
C ALA A 27 -53.07 -12.08 -21.39
N HIS A 28 -52.33 -12.01 -22.50
CA HIS A 28 -50.94 -12.44 -22.60
C HIS A 28 -49.91 -11.30 -22.51
N ALA A 29 -50.35 -10.04 -22.43
CA ALA A 29 -49.44 -8.92 -22.22
C ALA A 29 -48.91 -8.86 -20.77
N GLY A 30 -49.72 -9.24 -19.78
CA GLY A 30 -49.34 -9.25 -18.35
C GLY A 30 -48.31 -10.33 -18.01
N ALA A 31 -48.52 -11.56 -18.47
CA ALA A 31 -47.62 -12.68 -18.18
C ALA A 31 -46.20 -12.49 -18.74
N ASN A 32 -46.05 -11.84 -19.90
CA ASN A 32 -44.75 -11.52 -20.48
C ASN A 32 -44.06 -10.34 -19.78
N ALA A 33 -44.83 -9.37 -19.28
CA ALA A 33 -44.30 -8.28 -18.47
C ALA A 33 -43.81 -8.81 -17.12
N ASP A 34 -44.59 -9.67 -16.46
CA ASP A 34 -44.26 -10.28 -15.17
C ASP A 34 -43.05 -11.22 -15.27
N HIS A 35 -42.93 -12.00 -16.35
CA HIS A 35 -41.74 -12.84 -16.57
C HIS A 35 -40.46 -12.02 -16.81
N ARG A 36 -40.55 -10.92 -17.57
CA ARG A 36 -39.41 -10.01 -17.78
C ARG A 36 -39.04 -9.31 -16.47
N LEU A 37 -40.03 -8.88 -15.68
CA LEU A 37 -39.80 -8.27 -14.39
C LEU A 37 -39.10 -9.25 -13.43
N ALA A 38 -39.60 -10.48 -13.33
CA ALA A 38 -39.02 -11.54 -12.51
C ALA A 38 -37.57 -11.86 -12.91
N ASN A 39 -37.28 -11.96 -14.22
CA ASN A 39 -35.90 -12.15 -14.71
C ASN A 39 -35.00 -10.95 -14.38
N THR A 40 -35.52 -9.73 -14.49
CA THR A 40 -34.73 -8.51 -14.21
C THR A 40 -34.43 -8.38 -12.71
N VAL A 41 -35.41 -8.70 -11.86
CA VAL A 41 -35.24 -8.75 -10.39
C VAL A 41 -34.27 -9.86 -9.99
N GLY A 42 -34.34 -11.05 -10.60
CA GLY A 42 -33.37 -12.13 -10.35
C GLY A 42 -31.94 -11.78 -10.77
N GLN A 43 -31.78 -11.09 -11.91
CA GLN A 43 -30.46 -10.57 -12.35
C GLN A 43 -29.94 -9.49 -11.41
N LEU A 44 -30.81 -8.60 -10.93
CA LEU A 44 -30.45 -7.56 -9.97
C LEU A 44 -30.00 -8.16 -8.63
N ASP A 45 -30.76 -9.12 -8.08
CA ASP A 45 -30.42 -9.82 -6.83
C ASP A 45 -29.07 -10.55 -6.96
N THR A 46 -28.83 -11.23 -8.08
CA THR A 46 -27.54 -11.88 -8.34
C THR A 46 -26.39 -10.87 -8.39
N ARG A 47 -26.59 -9.71 -9.03
CA ARG A 47 -25.58 -8.63 -9.09
C ARG A 47 -25.37 -7.98 -7.72
N MET A 48 -26.41 -7.81 -6.91
CA MET A 48 -26.29 -7.30 -5.54
C MET A 48 -25.45 -8.24 -4.69
N ARG A 49 -25.72 -9.56 -4.73
CA ARG A 49 -24.89 -10.54 -4.00
C ARG A 49 -23.44 -10.57 -4.49
N GLN A 50 -23.21 -10.43 -5.81
CA GLN A 50 -21.85 -10.32 -6.35
C GLN A 50 -21.14 -9.03 -5.89
N LEU A 51 -21.89 -7.93 -5.75
CA LEU A 51 -21.36 -6.67 -5.24
C LEU A 51 -21.03 -6.78 -3.75
N GLU A 52 -21.90 -7.36 -2.94
CA GLU A 52 -21.67 -7.65 -1.52
C GLU A 52 -20.42 -8.50 -1.33
N ALA A 53 -20.28 -9.60 -2.08
CA ALA A 53 -19.09 -10.45 -2.02
C ALA A 53 -17.80 -9.69 -2.43
N LYS A 54 -17.87 -8.78 -3.40
CA LYS A 54 -16.74 -7.91 -3.76
C LYS A 54 -16.42 -6.89 -2.67
N MET A 55 -17.43 -6.31 -2.03
CA MET A 55 -17.24 -5.37 -0.92
C MET A 55 -16.63 -6.06 0.29
N ASP A 56 -17.05 -7.28 0.61
CA ASP A 56 -16.46 -8.08 1.69
C ASP A 56 -14.98 -8.42 1.41
N SER A 57 -14.67 -8.80 0.17
CA SER A 57 -13.30 -9.03 -0.27
C SER A 57 -12.43 -7.77 -0.17
N MET A 58 -12.97 -6.61 -0.60
CA MET A 58 -12.29 -5.32 -0.43
C MET A 58 -12.08 -4.96 1.03
N ALA A 59 -13.08 -5.16 1.89
CA ALA A 59 -12.97 -4.89 3.32
C ALA A 59 -11.87 -5.74 3.98
N LEU A 60 -11.75 -7.01 3.59
CA LEU A 60 -10.66 -7.89 4.02
C LEU A 60 -9.30 -7.37 3.54
N GLY A 61 -9.20 -6.96 2.28
CA GLY A 61 -7.98 -6.35 1.71
C GLY A 61 -7.56 -5.07 2.44
N PHE A 62 -8.52 -4.21 2.80
CA PHE A 62 -8.27 -3.00 3.59
C PHE A 62 -7.80 -3.30 5.01
N ALA A 63 -8.38 -4.30 5.67
CA ALA A 63 -7.97 -4.73 7.01
C ALA A 63 -6.54 -5.27 7.00
N HIS A 64 -6.20 -6.12 6.03
CA HIS A 64 -4.85 -6.65 5.85
C HIS A 64 -3.84 -5.52 5.55
N SER A 65 -4.20 -4.60 4.65
CA SER A 65 -3.36 -3.46 4.30
C SER A 65 -3.09 -2.54 5.50
N SER A 66 -4.12 -2.26 6.31
CA SER A 66 -3.97 -1.45 7.53
C SER A 66 -3.08 -2.13 8.57
N PHE A 67 -3.18 -3.44 8.73
CA PHE A 67 -2.31 -4.20 9.64
C PHE A 67 -0.84 -4.14 9.21
N VAL A 68 -0.57 -4.35 7.92
CA VAL A 68 0.79 -4.28 7.37
C VAL A 68 1.37 -2.87 7.48
N LEU A 69 0.57 -1.84 7.19
CA LEU A 69 0.98 -0.44 7.35
C LEU A 69 1.31 -0.09 8.80
N SER A 70 0.47 -0.51 9.75
CA SER A 70 0.72 -0.30 11.19
C SER A 70 2.03 -0.97 11.65
N ASN A 71 2.28 -2.20 11.23
CA ASN A 71 3.52 -2.90 11.54
C ASN A 71 4.73 -2.21 10.91
N SER A 72 4.62 -1.79 9.65
CA SER A 72 5.71 -1.09 8.93
C SER A 72 6.06 0.23 9.62
N GLN A 73 5.05 0.99 10.06
CA GLN A 73 5.25 2.23 10.81
C GLN A 73 5.97 1.98 12.14
N GLN A 74 5.59 0.93 12.87
CA GLN A 74 6.26 0.55 14.12
C GLN A 74 7.72 0.13 13.89
N SER A 75 7.98 -0.66 12.84
CA SER A 75 9.34 -1.10 12.47
C SER A 75 10.23 0.09 12.08
N VAL A 76 9.72 1.06 11.32
CA VAL A 76 10.45 2.29 10.99
C VAL A 76 10.75 3.12 12.25
N ALA A 77 9.77 3.28 13.15
CA ALA A 77 9.99 4.03 14.38
C ALA A 77 11.07 3.39 15.27
N GLU A 78 11.06 2.06 15.40
CA GLU A 78 12.09 1.33 16.14
C GLU A 78 13.46 1.42 15.46
N LEU A 79 13.53 1.37 14.12
CA LEU A 79 14.78 1.59 13.38
C LEU A 79 15.36 2.98 13.68
N CYS A 80 14.55 4.03 13.56
CA CYS A 80 14.98 5.40 13.87
C CYS A 80 15.53 5.51 15.30
N ARG A 81 14.82 4.92 16.28
CA ARG A 81 15.27 4.89 17.68
C ARG A 81 16.62 4.18 17.84
N ARG A 82 16.82 3.05 17.16
CA ARG A 82 18.10 2.31 17.19
C ARG A 82 19.23 3.07 16.50
N LEU A 83 18.94 3.75 15.39
CA LEU A 83 19.88 4.63 14.70
C LEU A 83 20.34 5.75 15.62
N ASP A 84 19.42 6.44 16.30
CA ASP A 84 19.76 7.55 17.21
C ASP A 84 20.69 7.09 18.34
N ILE A 85 20.39 5.96 18.97
CA ILE A 85 21.24 5.38 20.03
C ILE A 85 22.63 5.04 19.49
N ALA A 86 22.71 4.42 18.32
CA ALA A 86 23.97 4.03 17.72
C ALA A 86 24.78 5.24 17.25
N CYS A 87 24.14 6.29 16.70
CA CYS A 87 24.77 7.55 16.36
C CYS A 87 25.36 8.23 17.58
N ALA A 88 24.62 8.32 18.69
CA ALA A 88 25.11 8.90 19.94
C ALA A 88 26.26 8.07 20.58
N ALA A 89 26.27 6.75 20.38
CA ALA A 89 27.39 5.90 20.79
C ALA A 89 28.61 6.08 19.87
N GLY A 90 28.38 6.18 18.57
CA GLY A 90 29.40 6.46 17.55
C GLY A 90 30.07 7.81 17.79
N GLU A 91 29.31 8.87 18.01
CA GLU A 91 29.85 10.20 18.27
C GLU A 91 30.77 10.22 19.50
N ARG A 92 30.35 9.60 20.61
CA ARG A 92 31.18 9.47 21.82
C ARG A 92 32.50 8.73 21.55
N ARG A 93 32.44 7.61 20.82
CA ARG A 93 33.65 6.84 20.46
C ARG A 93 34.54 7.60 19.48
N PHE A 94 33.96 8.39 18.58
CA PHE A 94 34.70 9.15 17.59
C PHE A 94 35.50 10.27 18.25
N THR A 95 34.89 10.96 19.21
CA THR A 95 35.59 11.96 20.03
C THR A 95 36.74 11.33 20.79
N ALA A 96 36.53 10.20 21.48
CA ALA A 96 37.60 9.50 22.19
C ALA A 96 38.74 9.04 21.25
N MET A 97 38.41 8.58 20.05
CA MET A 97 39.39 8.20 19.03
C MET A 97 40.20 9.41 18.54
N LYS A 98 39.57 10.57 18.34
CA LYS A 98 40.25 11.83 17.99
C LYS A 98 41.20 12.27 19.08
N GLU A 99 40.76 12.30 20.33
CA GLU A 99 41.60 12.65 21.48
C GLU A 99 42.80 11.71 21.63
N ALA A 100 42.57 10.40 21.50
CA ALA A 100 43.66 9.40 21.53
C ALA A 100 44.67 9.64 20.39
N ARG A 101 44.19 9.99 19.19
CA ARG A 101 45.05 10.31 18.04
C ARG A 101 45.87 11.57 18.27
N GLU A 102 45.27 12.64 18.79
CA GLU A 102 45.98 13.89 19.09
C GLU A 102 47.06 13.69 20.15
N ASN A 103 46.75 12.98 21.23
CA ASN A 103 47.72 12.63 22.27
C ASN A 103 48.89 11.80 21.71
N LEU A 104 48.60 10.85 20.81
CA LEU A 104 49.62 10.04 20.17
C LEU A 104 50.53 10.87 19.25
N VAL A 105 49.96 11.80 18.46
CA VAL A 105 50.74 12.69 17.59
C VAL A 105 51.72 13.53 18.41
N VAL A 106 51.24 14.15 19.50
CA VAL A 106 52.09 14.95 20.39
C VAL A 106 53.21 14.09 21.00
N ALA A 107 52.87 12.90 21.51
CA ALA A 107 53.85 12.03 22.13
C ALA A 107 54.93 11.54 21.15
N VAL A 108 54.56 11.22 19.90
CA VAL A 108 55.50 10.85 18.85
C VAL A 108 56.39 12.03 18.44
N GLU A 109 55.84 13.25 18.35
CA GLU A 109 56.63 14.45 18.05
C GLU A 109 57.66 14.77 19.13
N GLU A 110 57.32 14.61 20.41
CA GLU A 110 58.24 14.82 21.53
C GLU A 110 59.40 13.80 21.50
N LEU A 111 59.12 12.52 21.24
CA LEU A 111 60.18 11.52 21.05
C LEU A 111 61.09 11.85 19.87
N ARG A 112 60.52 12.34 18.77
CA ARG A 112 61.28 12.76 17.59
C ARG A 112 62.22 13.93 17.91
N LYS A 113 61.78 14.92 18.69
CA LYS A 113 62.63 16.03 19.16
C LYS A 113 63.76 15.53 20.06
N GLY A 114 63.46 14.55 20.93
CA GLY A 114 64.45 13.88 21.78
C GLY A 114 65.41 12.93 21.05
N LYS A 115 65.21 12.66 19.75
CA LYS A 115 65.90 11.62 18.97
C LYS A 115 65.76 10.22 19.59
N GLU A 116 64.65 9.97 20.28
CA GLU A 116 64.33 8.69 20.89
C GLU A 116 63.50 7.82 19.93
N SER A 117 63.65 6.50 20.05
CA SER A 117 62.87 5.55 19.25
C SER A 117 61.48 5.33 19.85
N VAL A 118 60.45 5.47 19.02
CA VAL A 118 59.06 5.15 19.37
C VAL A 118 58.90 3.70 19.82
N ALA A 119 59.59 2.76 19.15
CA ALA A 119 59.49 1.32 19.43
C ALA A 119 60.03 0.93 20.82
N ASN A 120 60.87 1.78 21.41
CA ASN A 120 61.46 1.53 22.73
C ASN A 120 60.76 2.32 23.84
N ASN A 121 59.72 3.11 23.50
CA ASN A 121 59.00 3.94 24.46
C ASN A 121 57.65 3.29 24.82
N ALA A 122 57.63 2.56 25.94
CA ALA A 122 56.44 1.85 26.41
C ALA A 122 55.18 2.73 26.57
N PRO A 123 55.27 3.99 27.09
CA PRO A 123 54.12 4.91 27.10
C PRO A 123 53.52 5.19 25.72
N VAL A 124 54.35 5.38 24.69
CA VAL A 124 53.85 5.64 23.32
C VAL A 124 53.28 4.38 22.68
N MET A 125 53.90 3.22 22.89
CA MET A 125 53.32 1.94 22.46
C MET A 125 51.92 1.71 23.07
N HIS A 126 51.73 2.04 24.35
CA HIS A 126 50.42 1.95 24.99
C HIS A 126 49.38 2.92 24.40
N LEU A 127 49.81 4.13 23.98
CA LEU A 127 48.92 5.06 23.26
C LEU A 127 48.53 4.53 21.87
N ILE A 128 49.45 3.84 21.17
CA ILE A 128 49.17 3.20 19.88
C ILE A 128 48.13 2.09 20.07
N GLU A 129 48.34 1.18 21.03
CA GLU A 129 47.40 0.11 21.36
C GLU A 129 46.01 0.67 21.69
N ARG A 130 45.94 1.69 22.55
CA ARG A 130 44.68 2.36 22.91
C ARG A 130 43.98 3.00 21.70
N HIS A 131 44.74 3.56 20.75
CA HIS A 131 44.17 4.13 19.54
C HIS A 131 43.63 3.04 18.61
N ILE A 132 44.33 1.90 18.47
CA ILE A 132 43.86 0.73 17.72
C ILE A 132 42.56 0.19 18.34
N ASP A 133 42.53 -0.01 19.66
CA ASP A 133 41.32 -0.45 20.38
C ASP A 133 40.13 0.48 20.13
N SER A 134 40.38 1.80 20.13
CA SER A 134 39.33 2.80 19.85
C SER A 134 38.82 2.71 18.41
N CYS A 135 39.70 2.44 17.44
CA CYS A 135 39.32 2.21 16.05
C CYS A 135 38.51 0.91 15.88
N GLU A 136 38.90 -0.18 16.53
CA GLU A 136 38.17 -1.46 16.49
C GLU A 136 36.78 -1.32 17.13
N GLN A 137 36.70 -0.63 18.26
CA GLN A 137 35.44 -0.32 18.92
C GLN A 137 34.52 0.52 18.02
N MET A 138 35.06 1.49 17.28
CA MET A 138 34.29 2.26 16.30
C MET A 138 33.77 1.37 15.17
N ALA A 139 34.63 0.53 14.60
CA ALA A 139 34.25 -0.41 13.55
C ALA A 139 33.13 -1.37 14.01
N GLY A 140 33.16 -1.81 15.27
CA GLY A 140 32.10 -2.62 15.87
C GLY A 140 30.74 -1.89 15.94
N VAL A 141 30.71 -0.59 16.24
CA VAL A 141 29.48 0.22 16.22
C VAL A 141 28.93 0.32 14.80
N VAL A 142 29.79 0.64 13.83
CA VAL A 142 29.39 0.76 12.41
C VAL A 142 28.84 -0.58 11.90
N ASN A 143 29.52 -1.70 12.17
CA ASN A 143 29.05 -3.02 11.76
C ASN A 143 27.68 -3.37 12.37
N THR A 144 27.48 -3.06 13.64
CA THR A 144 26.18 -3.28 14.32
C THR A 144 25.08 -2.43 13.70
N LEU A 145 25.38 -1.18 13.36
CA LEU A 145 24.47 -0.26 12.69
C LEU A 145 24.07 -0.78 11.30
N SER A 146 25.07 -1.15 10.49
CA SER A 146 24.86 -1.69 9.14
C SER A 146 23.97 -2.93 9.17
N LYS A 147 24.21 -3.87 10.10
CA LYS A 147 23.35 -5.06 10.26
C LYS A 147 21.89 -4.69 10.55
N HIS A 148 21.66 -3.77 11.49
CA HIS A 148 20.30 -3.35 11.84
C HIS A 148 19.57 -2.68 10.67
N VAL A 149 20.26 -1.80 9.93
CA VAL A 149 19.70 -1.14 8.75
C VAL A 149 19.34 -2.18 7.70
N ILE A 150 20.27 -3.08 7.36
CA ILE A 150 20.05 -4.13 6.35
C ILE A 150 18.84 -4.99 6.74
N THR A 151 18.82 -5.53 7.96
CA THR A 151 17.71 -6.38 8.43
C THR A 151 16.38 -5.66 8.37
N THR A 152 16.30 -4.42 8.85
CA THR A 152 15.02 -3.70 8.89
C THR A 152 14.54 -3.32 7.49
N VAL A 153 15.45 -2.94 6.59
CA VAL A 153 15.10 -2.66 5.18
C VAL A 153 14.60 -3.93 4.49
N THR A 154 15.20 -5.09 4.75
CA THR A 154 14.71 -6.38 4.23
C THR A 154 13.31 -6.71 4.75
N GLU A 155 13.05 -6.53 6.05
CA GLU A 155 11.72 -6.75 6.65
C GLU A 155 10.65 -5.79 6.09
N LEU A 156 11.02 -4.52 5.86
CA LEU A 156 10.17 -3.54 5.20
C LEU A 156 9.88 -3.91 3.75
N GLY A 157 10.89 -4.38 3.01
CA GLY A 157 10.73 -4.87 1.64
C GLY A 157 9.71 -6.02 1.56
N ALA A 158 9.87 -7.04 2.41
CA ALA A 158 8.94 -8.17 2.48
C ALA A 158 7.52 -7.74 2.86
N SER A 159 7.37 -6.79 3.80
CA SER A 159 6.07 -6.24 4.19
C SER A 159 5.40 -5.47 3.05
N THR A 160 6.20 -4.72 2.29
CA THR A 160 5.72 -3.94 1.13
C THR A 160 5.28 -4.86 -0.01
N GLU A 161 6.01 -5.94 -0.26
CA GLU A 161 5.65 -6.96 -1.24
C GLU A 161 4.35 -7.70 -0.87
N ALA A 162 4.19 -8.05 0.42
CA ALA A 162 2.96 -8.64 0.93
C ALA A 162 1.76 -7.69 0.81
N LEU A 163 1.96 -6.38 1.04
CA LEU A 163 0.94 -5.36 0.83
C LEU A 163 0.54 -5.25 -0.64
N ALA A 164 1.51 -5.18 -1.54
CA ALA A 164 1.25 -5.10 -2.98
C ALA A 164 0.46 -6.33 -3.46
N THR A 165 0.85 -7.53 -3.02
CA THR A 165 0.14 -8.78 -3.30
C THR A 165 -1.32 -8.72 -2.80
N ALA A 166 -1.55 -8.22 -1.58
CA ALA A 166 -2.89 -8.08 -1.01
C ALA A 166 -3.77 -7.06 -1.76
N LEU A 167 -3.15 -6.04 -2.36
CA LEU A 167 -3.82 -5.04 -3.20
C LEU A 167 -3.98 -5.48 -4.66
N GLY A 168 -3.49 -6.67 -5.02
CA GLY A 168 -3.53 -7.19 -6.39
C GLY A 168 -2.56 -6.46 -7.33
N THR A 169 -1.56 -5.78 -6.79
CA THR A 169 -0.50 -5.12 -7.55
C THR A 169 0.79 -5.95 -7.44
N THR A 170 1.40 -6.29 -8.58
CA THR A 170 2.79 -6.75 -8.57
C THR A 170 3.66 -5.51 -8.40
N VAL A 171 4.56 -5.49 -7.40
CA VAL A 171 5.60 -4.46 -7.33
C VAL A 171 6.42 -4.60 -8.61
N GLU A 172 6.27 -3.69 -9.56
CA GLU A 172 7.18 -3.67 -10.70
C GLU A 172 8.57 -3.32 -10.17
N GLU A 173 9.48 -4.28 -10.31
CA GLU A 173 10.90 -4.13 -10.07
C GLU A 173 11.44 -3.09 -11.05
N SER A 174 11.38 -1.82 -10.65
CA SER A 174 11.85 -0.71 -11.47
C SER A 174 13.38 -0.78 -11.58
N SER A 175 13.84 -1.47 -12.62
CA SER A 175 15.00 -1.09 -13.45
C SER A 175 16.16 -0.40 -12.72
N LEU A 176 16.86 -1.15 -11.86
CA LEU A 176 18.28 -0.91 -11.59
C LEU A 176 19.11 -1.46 -12.76
N GLN A 177 18.97 -0.83 -13.93
CA GLN A 177 20.03 -0.79 -14.94
C GLN A 177 20.56 0.64 -14.96
N SER A 178 21.64 0.88 -14.26
CA SER A 178 22.51 2.04 -14.43
C SER A 178 23.95 1.60 -14.21
#